data_AF-A0A227J229-F1
#
_entry.id   AF-A0A227J229-F1
#
_cell.length_a   1.000
_cell.length_b   1.000
_cell.length_c   1.000
_cell.angle_alpha   90.00
_cell.angle_beta   90.00
_cell.angle_gamma   90.00
#
_symmetry.space_group_name_H-M   'P 1'
#
loop_
_entity.id
_entity.type
_entity.pdbx_description
1 polymer ?
#
loop_
_entity_poly.entity_id
_entity_poly.type
_entity_poly.pdbx_seq_one_letter_code
_entity_poly.pdbx_strand_id
1 'polypeptide(L)'
;IVVEEPSMQTLNVPDGYDYDPIVTRALSVDISGYSSQRAHLSVYKEYQEMTSGTYQAKYASKVASEALINGKAEMNFPVSDSQGNLLVEVWFYDGSDP
;
A
#
# COMPACT_ATOMS: atom_id res chain seq x y z
N ILE A 1 5.80 38.13 -9.79
CA ILE A 1 6.51 37.31 -8.79
C ILE A 1 7.18 36.21 -9.59
N VAL A 2 8.51 36.23 -9.70
CA VAL A 2 9.25 35.13 -10.34
C VAL A 2 9.40 34.05 -9.28
N VAL A 3 8.80 32.89 -9.49
CA VAL A 3 9.01 31.73 -8.63
C VAL A 3 10.27 31.05 -9.14
N GLU A 4 11.34 31.19 -8.39
CA GLU A 4 12.62 30.55 -8.69
C GLU A 4 12.49 29.05 -8.43
N GLU A 5 12.73 28.21 -9.44
CA GLU A 5 12.74 26.76 -9.25
C GLU A 5 13.99 26.39 -8.43
N PRO A 6 13.85 25.64 -7.32
CA PRO A 6 14.99 25.29 -6.49
C PRO A 6 15.97 24.40 -7.29
N SER A 7 17.18 24.92 -7.55
CA SER A 7 18.25 24.15 -8.17
C SER A 7 18.88 23.17 -7.16
N MET A 8 19.37 22.01 -7.63
CA MET A 8 20.02 21.00 -6.77
C MET A 8 21.26 21.51 -6.01
N GLN A 9 21.74 22.73 -6.30
CA GLN A 9 22.95 23.32 -5.72
C GLN A 9 22.73 23.88 -4.31
N THR A 10 21.50 23.82 -3.78
CA THR A 10 21.15 24.30 -2.43
C THR A 10 20.93 23.18 -1.40
N LEU A 11 21.21 21.92 -1.76
CA LEU A 11 21.13 20.79 -0.81
C LEU A 11 22.38 20.77 0.08
N ASN A 12 22.34 21.47 1.21
CA ASN A 12 23.37 21.35 2.24
C ASN A 12 23.04 20.13 3.13
N VAL A 13 23.46 18.95 2.68
CA VAL A 13 23.29 17.70 3.43
C VAL A 13 24.34 17.66 4.55
N PRO A 14 23.93 17.64 5.84
CA PRO A 14 24.89 17.62 6.94
C PRO A 14 25.78 16.36 6.92
N ASP A 15 27.02 16.49 7.40
CA ASP A 15 27.89 15.34 7.62
C ASP A 15 27.20 14.32 8.55
N GLY A 16 27.09 13.07 8.11
CA GLY A 16 26.41 12.00 8.85
C GLY A 16 24.90 11.88 8.59
N TYR A 17 24.35 12.62 7.63
CA TYR A 17 22.96 12.42 7.19
C TYR A 17 22.81 11.06 6.50
N ASP A 18 21.98 10.20 7.09
CA ASP A 18 21.58 8.90 6.52
C ASP A 18 20.08 8.96 6.20
N TYR A 19 19.76 8.91 4.91
CA TYR A 19 18.38 8.94 4.42
C TYR A 19 17.90 7.52 4.16
N ASP A 20 17.28 6.92 5.18
CA ASP A 20 16.52 5.68 5.04
C ASP A 20 15.03 5.97 5.27
N PRO A 21 14.28 6.28 4.20
CA PRO A 21 12.85 6.54 4.31
C PRO A 21 12.03 5.25 4.42
N ILE A 22 12.65 4.06 4.49
CA ILE A 22 11.92 2.79 4.46
C ILE A 22 11.55 2.38 5.89
N VAL A 23 10.24 2.30 6.15
CA VAL A 23 9.69 1.77 7.40
C VAL A 23 8.92 0.48 7.15
N THR A 24 8.95 -0.44 8.11
CA THR A 24 8.10 -1.63 8.09
C THR A 24 6.76 -1.31 8.72
N ARG A 25 5.67 -1.63 8.01
CA ARG A 25 4.30 -1.56 8.54
C ARG A 25 3.74 -2.95 8.73
N ALA A 26 2.94 -3.11 9.78
CA ALA A 26 2.17 -4.31 10.06
C ALA A 26 0.71 -4.10 9.67
N LEU A 27 0.10 -5.10 9.04
CA LEU A 27 -1.31 -5.15 8.70
C LEU A 27 -1.90 -6.46 9.20
N SER A 28 -2.98 -6.36 9.98
CA SER A 28 -3.80 -7.50 10.40
C SER A 28 -5.19 -7.34 9.80
N VAL A 29 -5.65 -8.38 9.09
CA VAL A 29 -6.96 -8.42 8.44
C VAL A 29 -7.74 -9.59 9.01
N ASP A 30 -8.98 -9.34 9.42
CA ASP A 30 -9.93 -10.36 9.86
C ASP A 30 -11.30 -10.11 9.20
N ILE A 31 -11.60 -10.91 8.18
CA ILE A 31 -12.89 -10.93 7.47
C ILE A 31 -13.73 -12.15 7.87
N SER A 32 -13.36 -12.89 8.92
CA SER A 32 -14.00 -14.16 9.26
C SER A 32 -15.49 -14.04 9.59
N GLY A 33 -15.96 -12.86 9.98
CA GLY A 33 -17.40 -12.55 10.14
C GLY A 33 -18.18 -12.41 8.83
N TYR A 34 -17.49 -12.20 7.70
CA TYR A 34 -18.07 -12.13 6.35
C TYR A 34 -17.85 -13.43 5.58
N SER A 35 -16.60 -13.90 5.51
CA SER A 35 -16.25 -15.15 4.82
C SER A 35 -15.05 -15.82 5.48
N SER A 36 -15.10 -17.15 5.55
CA SER A 36 -13.98 -18.01 5.96
C SER A 36 -13.35 -18.74 4.76
N GLN A 37 -13.84 -18.47 3.55
CA GLN A 37 -13.32 -19.08 2.33
C GLN A 37 -11.89 -18.62 2.07
N ARG A 38 -11.17 -19.44 1.32
CA ARG A 38 -9.85 -19.06 0.82
C ARG A 38 -9.99 -17.81 -0.03
N ALA A 39 -9.15 -16.82 0.26
CA ALA A 39 -9.06 -15.56 -0.46
C ALA A 39 -7.61 -15.10 -0.52
N HIS A 40 -7.32 -14.11 -1.35
CA HIS A 40 -5.99 -13.55 -1.51
C HIS A 40 -6.03 -12.04 -1.22
N LEU A 41 -5.21 -11.61 -0.27
CA LEU A 41 -5.02 -10.23 0.10
C LEU A 41 -3.89 -9.64 -0.74
N SER A 42 -4.09 -8.44 -1.28
CA SER A 42 -3.03 -7.64 -1.91
C SER A 42 -3.04 -6.21 -1.37
N VAL A 43 -1.85 -5.62 -1.23
CA VAL A 43 -1.66 -4.25 -0.76
C VAL A 43 -0.92 -3.44 -1.81
N TYR A 44 -1.47 -2.26 -2.17
CA TYR A 44 -0.96 -1.39 -3.21
C TYR A 44 -0.68 0.02 -2.69
N LYS A 45 0.43 0.60 -3.17
CA LYS A 45 0.81 1.99 -2.84
C LYS A 45 0.07 3.04 -3.65
N GLU A 46 -0.34 2.68 -4.86
CA GLU A 46 -1.00 3.58 -5.79
C GLU A 46 -2.34 2.98 -6.23
N TYR A 47 -3.35 3.82 -6.25
CA TYR A 47 -4.70 3.48 -6.67
C TYR A 47 -5.43 4.73 -7.14
N GLN A 48 -6.52 4.54 -7.87
CA GLN A 48 -7.42 5.61 -8.30
C GLN A 48 -8.80 5.40 -7.69
N GLU A 49 -9.38 6.45 -7.13
CA GLU A 49 -10.80 6.47 -6.79
C GLU A 49 -11.61 6.80 -8.03
N MET A 50 -12.58 5.96 -8.34
CA MET A 50 -13.47 6.09 -9.47
C MET A 50 -14.68 6.95 -9.09
N THR A 51 -15.37 7.53 -10.08
CA THR A 51 -16.58 8.34 -9.85
C THR A 51 -17.73 7.55 -9.20
N SER A 52 -17.69 6.23 -9.28
CA SER A 52 -18.59 5.28 -8.61
C SER A 52 -18.32 5.10 -7.11
N GLY A 53 -17.24 5.67 -6.58
CA GLY A 53 -16.77 5.42 -5.20
C GLY A 53 -16.04 4.08 -5.04
N THR A 54 -15.76 3.39 -6.14
CA THR A 54 -14.90 2.19 -6.15
C THR A 54 -13.44 2.58 -6.31
N TYR A 55 -12.54 1.70 -5.90
CA TYR A 55 -11.09 1.92 -6.02
C TYR A 55 -10.50 0.96 -7.04
N GLN A 56 -9.62 1.48 -7.90
CA GLN A 56 -8.88 0.69 -8.87
C GLN A 56 -7.39 0.67 -8.50
N ALA A 57 -6.86 -0.51 -8.22
CA ALA A 57 -5.45 -0.70 -7.91
C ALA A 57 -4.55 -0.44 -9.13
N LYS A 58 -3.42 0.23 -8.94
CA LYS A 58 -2.32 0.18 -9.90
C LYS A 58 -1.47 -1.06 -9.58
N TYR A 59 -1.72 -2.17 -10.27
CA TYR A 59 -1.13 -3.47 -9.90
C TYR A 59 0.41 -3.50 -9.84
N ALA A 60 1.09 -2.68 -10.65
CA ALA A 60 2.55 -2.55 -10.60
C ALA A 60 3.08 -1.94 -9.28
N SER A 61 2.20 -1.33 -8.48
CA SER A 61 2.53 -0.72 -7.17
C SER A 61 2.33 -1.66 -5.98
N LYS A 62 2.08 -2.96 -6.23
CA LYS A 62 1.89 -3.96 -5.18
C LYS A 62 3.14 -4.08 -4.31
N VAL A 63 2.95 -4.07 -2.99
CA VAL A 63 4.04 -4.18 -2.01
C VAL A 63 3.97 -5.44 -1.16
N ALA A 64 2.78 -5.99 -0.98
CA ALA A 64 2.57 -7.19 -0.20
C ALA A 64 1.37 -7.96 -0.74
N SER A 65 1.39 -9.27 -0.56
CA SER A 65 0.23 -10.12 -0.81
C SER A 65 0.36 -11.42 -0.05
N GLU A 66 -0.75 -11.94 0.45
CA GLU A 66 -0.80 -13.19 1.21
C GLU A 66 -2.17 -13.86 1.07
N ALA A 67 -2.23 -15.18 1.28
CA ALA A 67 -3.50 -15.87 1.36
C ALA A 67 -4.17 -15.61 2.71
N LEU A 68 -5.48 -15.40 2.72
CA LEU A 68 -6.26 -15.43 3.95
C LEU A 68 -6.52 -16.89 4.35
N ILE A 69 -6.20 -17.22 5.60
CA ILE A 69 -6.45 -18.53 6.21
C ILE A 69 -7.61 -18.35 7.18
N ASN A 70 -8.74 -19.01 6.92
CA ASN A 70 -9.98 -18.85 7.69
C ASN A 70 -10.43 -17.38 7.82
N GLY A 71 -10.27 -16.60 6.73
CA GLY A 71 -10.61 -15.18 6.71
C GLY A 71 -9.62 -14.27 7.43
N LYS A 72 -8.42 -14.75 7.79
CA LYS A 72 -7.42 -13.95 8.52
C LYS A 72 -6.07 -13.91 7.82
N ALA A 73 -5.37 -12.80 7.94
CA ALA A 73 -3.99 -12.64 7.50
C ALA A 73 -3.25 -11.60 8.37
N GLU A 74 -1.96 -11.82 8.57
CA GLU A 74 -1.05 -10.88 9.23
C GLU A 74 0.20 -10.75 8.39
N MET A 75 0.53 -9.53 7.97
CA MET A 75 1.68 -9.27 7.11
C MET A 75 2.47 -8.05 7.54
N ASN A 76 3.76 -8.11 7.28
CA ASN A 76 4.68 -6.98 7.41
C ASN A 76 5.23 -6.64 6.04
N PHE A 77 5.29 -5.34 5.72
CA PHE A 77 5.83 -4.90 4.43
C PHE A 77 6.51 -3.54 4.52
N PRO A 78 7.55 -3.31 3.68
CA PRO A 78 8.25 -2.03 3.64
C PRO A 78 7.44 -1.00 2.86
N VAL A 79 7.39 0.22 3.37
CA VAL A 79 6.85 1.40 2.68
C VAL A 79 7.71 2.62 2.99
N SER A 80 7.53 3.68 2.21
CA SER A 80 8.08 4.99 2.56
C SER A 80 7.44 5.49 3.87
N ASP A 81 8.21 6.15 4.72
CA ASP A 81 7.73 6.84 5.93
C ASP A 81 6.67 7.92 5.62
N SER A 82 6.77 8.48 4.43
CA SER A 82 5.88 9.46 3.81
C SER A 82 4.77 8.83 2.97
N GLN A 83 4.71 7.49 2.88
CA GLN A 83 3.62 6.80 2.19
C GLN A 83 2.29 7.15 2.87
N GLY A 84 1.35 7.68 2.08
CA GLY A 84 -0.01 7.97 2.53
C GLY A 84 -0.87 6.71 2.61
N ASN A 85 -2.14 6.85 2.25
CA ASN A 85 -3.08 5.73 2.23
C ASN A 85 -2.60 4.61 1.28
N LEU A 86 -2.95 3.39 1.65
CA LEU A 86 -2.73 2.19 0.86
C LEU A 86 -4.09 1.61 0.49
N LEU A 87 -4.16 0.96 -0.68
CA LEU A 87 -5.32 0.16 -1.05
C LEU A 87 -5.08 -1.29 -0.64
N VAL A 88 -6.05 -1.86 0.06
CA VAL A 88 -6.10 -3.29 0.39
C VAL A 88 -7.22 -3.91 -0.45
N GLU A 89 -6.88 -4.94 -1.21
CA GLU A 89 -7.79 -5.66 -2.10
C GLU A 89 -7.88 -7.11 -1.64
N VAL A 90 -9.10 -7.65 -1.56
CA VAL A 90 -9.37 -9.05 -1.21
C VAL A 90 -10.02 -9.74 -2.40
N TRP A 91 -9.30 -10.66 -3.02
CA TRP A 91 -9.81 -11.48 -4.10
C TRP A 91 -10.30 -12.83 -3.57
N PHE A 92 -11.56 -13.16 -3.85
CA PHE A 92 -12.12 -14.48 -3.63
C PHE A 92 -11.93 -15.37 -4.87
N TYR A 93 -11.83 -16.68 -4.66
CA TYR A 93 -11.68 -17.66 -5.75
C TYR A 93 -13.03 -18.20 -6.26
N ASP A 94 -14.13 -17.59 -5.83
CA ASP A 94 -15.51 -17.95 -6.21
C ASP A 94 -15.96 -17.31 -7.53
N GLY A 95 -15.11 -16.44 -8.10
CA GLY A 95 -15.37 -15.76 -9.37
C GLY A 95 -16.10 -14.43 -9.23
N SER A 96 -16.29 -13.90 -8.01
CA SER A 96 -16.73 -12.52 -7.83
C SER A 96 -15.61 -11.54 -8.20
N ASP A 97 -16.00 -10.34 -8.63
CA ASP A 97 -15.08 -9.21 -8.70
C ASP A 97 -14.64 -8.83 -7.26
N PRO A 98 -13.41 -8.30 -7.09
CA PRO A 98 -12.85 -7.88 -5.80
C PRO A 98 -13.40 -6.55 -5.30
#